data_AF-A0A6A7A8Z2-F1
#
_entry.id   AF-A0A6A7A8Z2-F1
#
_cell.length_a   1.000
_cell.length_b   1.000
_cell.length_c   1.000
_cell.angle_alpha   90.00
_cell.angle_beta   90.00
_cell.angle_gamma   90.00
#
_symmetry.space_group_name_H-M   'P 1'
#
loop_
_entity.id
_entity.type
_entity.pdbx_description
1 polymer ?
#
loop_
_entity_poly.entity_id
_entity_poly.type
_entity_poly.pdbx_seq_one_letter_code
_entity_poly.pdbx_strand_id
1 'polypeptide(L)'
;MVSIKIATIAAVLSSALSVTATNFHVNRGCIFVDGTNVCAPNTISVNDGNAEIEAKLDQPQHCKVTFTWPKDYGDVFFGADNCFYDSNGANINGQCCR
;
A
#
# COMPACT_ATOMS: atom_id res chain seq x y z
N MET A 1 35.67 -37.72 -32.47
CA MET A 1 35.06 -36.46 -32.93
C MET A 1 33.70 -36.35 -32.27
N VAL A 2 33.54 -35.37 -31.39
CA VAL A 2 32.33 -35.17 -30.58
C VAL A 2 31.50 -34.07 -31.25
N SER A 3 30.30 -34.37 -31.71
CA SER A 3 29.36 -33.36 -32.22
C SER A 3 28.28 -33.11 -31.18
N ILE A 4 28.45 -32.05 -30.38
CA ILE A 4 27.42 -31.51 -29.50
C ILE A 4 26.56 -30.57 -30.34
N LYS A 5 25.33 -30.98 -30.63
CA LYS A 5 24.32 -30.10 -31.23
C LYS A 5 23.66 -29.31 -30.09
N ILE A 6 24.06 -28.06 -29.93
CA ILE A 6 23.53 -27.15 -28.92
C ILE A 6 22.12 -26.75 -29.37
N ALA A 7 21.11 -27.22 -28.63
CA ALA A 7 19.72 -26.83 -28.82
C ALA A 7 19.51 -25.44 -28.20
N THR A 8 19.25 -24.43 -29.04
CA THR A 8 18.94 -23.07 -28.59
C THR A 8 17.48 -23.02 -28.15
N ILE A 9 17.22 -23.20 -26.85
CA ILE A 9 15.91 -22.95 -26.24
C ILE A 9 15.83 -21.45 -25.97
N ALA A 10 15.03 -20.73 -26.76
CA ALA A 10 14.67 -19.36 -26.47
C ALA A 10 13.72 -19.36 -25.26
N ALA A 11 14.24 -19.03 -24.08
CA ALA A 11 13.42 -18.75 -22.91
C ALA A 11 12.70 -17.42 -23.15
N VAL A 12 11.40 -17.48 -23.45
CA VAL A 12 10.54 -16.30 -23.47
C VAL A 12 10.35 -15.88 -22.01
N LEU A 13 11.12 -14.86 -21.60
CA LEU A 13 10.92 -14.23 -20.30
C LEU A 13 9.63 -13.40 -20.39
N SER A 14 8.49 -14.05 -20.18
CA SER A 14 7.23 -13.37 -19.93
C SER A 14 7.34 -12.71 -18.56
N SER A 15 7.85 -11.48 -18.52
CA SER A 15 7.72 -10.61 -17.35
C SER A 15 6.23 -10.32 -17.16
N ALA A 16 5.57 -11.15 -16.36
CA ALA A 16 4.26 -10.81 -15.83
C ALA A 16 4.43 -9.48 -15.08
N LEU A 17 3.77 -8.44 -15.57
CA LEU A 17 3.61 -7.21 -14.82
C LEU A 17 2.74 -7.57 -13.61
N SER A 18 3.40 -7.90 -12.50
CA SER A 18 2.76 -7.99 -11.19
C SER A 18 2.22 -6.59 -10.90
N VAL A 19 0.92 -6.37 -11.09
CA VAL A 19 0.24 -5.23 -10.49
C VAL A 19 0.20 -5.52 -9.00
N THR A 20 1.17 -4.98 -8.25
CA THR A 20 1.30 -5.31 -6.83
C THR A 20 0.46 -4.32 -6.06
N ALA A 21 -0.83 -4.62 -5.91
CA ALA A 21 -1.73 -3.80 -5.09
C ALA A 21 -1.09 -3.55 -3.71
N THR A 22 -1.21 -2.31 -3.22
CA THR A 22 -0.75 -1.99 -1.86
C THR A 22 -1.81 -2.41 -0.86
N ASN A 23 -1.45 -3.16 0.18
CA ASN A 23 -2.36 -3.50 1.26
C ASN A 23 -2.34 -2.39 2.31
N PHE A 24 -3.48 -1.76 2.50
CA PHE A 24 -3.66 -0.72 3.49
C PHE A 24 -4.30 -1.30 4.75
N HIS A 25 -3.54 -1.34 5.83
CA HIS A 25 -3.96 -1.86 7.13
C HIS A 25 -4.44 -0.70 8.00
N VAL A 26 -5.74 -0.69 8.28
CA VAL A 26 -6.39 0.34 9.10
C VAL A 26 -6.53 -0.19 10.52
N ASN A 27 -5.60 0.20 11.40
CA ASN A 27 -5.62 -0.26 12.78
C ASN A 27 -6.45 0.67 13.68
N ARG A 28 -6.73 1.91 13.26
CA ARG A 28 -7.63 2.86 13.93
C ARG A 28 -8.30 3.82 12.96
N GLY A 29 -9.46 4.35 13.30
CA GLY A 29 -10.15 5.37 12.49
C GLY A 29 -10.78 4.78 11.22
N CYS A 30 -11.11 5.65 10.27
CA CYS A 30 -11.65 5.25 8.98
C CYS A 30 -10.86 5.89 7.84
N ILE A 31 -10.86 5.24 6.70
CA ILE A 31 -10.20 5.70 5.49
C ILE A 31 -11.22 5.78 4.37
N PHE A 32 -11.01 6.69 3.44
CA PHE A 32 -11.79 6.81 2.22
C PHE A 32 -10.89 6.51 1.03
N VAL A 33 -11.02 5.31 0.48
CA VAL A 33 -10.19 4.86 -0.65
C VAL A 33 -11.07 4.29 -1.75
N ASP A 34 -10.79 4.69 -2.99
CA ASP A 34 -11.53 4.28 -4.18
C ASP A 34 -13.05 4.45 -4.04
N GLY A 35 -13.49 5.54 -3.39
CA GLY A 35 -14.90 5.84 -3.15
C GLY A 35 -15.55 5.03 -2.01
N THR A 36 -14.79 4.20 -1.30
CA THR A 36 -15.27 3.33 -0.23
C THR A 36 -14.73 3.76 1.12
N ASN A 37 -15.60 3.76 2.13
CA ASN A 37 -15.20 4.00 3.51
C ASN A 37 -14.82 2.66 4.19
N VAL A 38 -13.59 2.55 4.71
CA VAL A 38 -13.07 1.37 5.41
C VAL A 38 -12.62 1.78 6.81
N CYS A 39 -13.21 1.19 7.85
CA CYS A 39 -12.89 1.50 9.23
C CYS A 39 -12.08 0.39 9.90
N ALA A 40 -11.29 0.72 10.92
CA ALA A 40 -10.55 -0.27 11.69
C ALA A 40 -11.47 -1.27 12.44
N PRO A 41 -11.01 -2.51 12.67
CA PRO A 41 -9.77 -3.12 12.18
C PRO A 41 -10.00 -3.84 10.85
N ASN A 42 -9.60 -3.24 9.72
CA ASN A 42 -9.76 -3.85 8.40
C ASN A 42 -8.57 -3.55 7.50
N THR A 43 -8.35 -4.43 6.53
CA THR A 43 -7.32 -4.27 5.49
C THR A 43 -8.01 -4.21 4.13
N ILE A 44 -7.55 -3.31 3.26
CA ILE A 44 -8.01 -3.19 1.87
C ILE A 44 -6.81 -3.15 0.93
N SER A 45 -6.89 -3.84 -0.20
CA SER A 45 -5.90 -3.74 -1.26
C SER A 45 -6.28 -2.62 -2.21
N VAL A 46 -5.37 -1.68 -2.41
CA VAL A 46 -5.58 -0.46 -3.20
C VAL A 46 -4.56 -0.45 -4.33
N ASN A 47 -5.08 -0.28 -5.55
CA ASN A 47 -4.25 -0.34 -6.76
C ASN A 47 -3.64 1.01 -7.11
N ASP A 48 -4.06 2.08 -6.44
CA ASP A 48 -3.55 3.43 -6.63
C ASP A 48 -2.53 3.82 -5.56
N GLY A 49 -1.67 4.78 -5.93
CA GLY A 49 -0.60 5.29 -5.09
C GLY A 49 -1.05 6.36 -4.10
N ASN A 50 -2.34 6.41 -3.76
CA ASN A 50 -2.87 7.37 -2.81
C ASN A 50 -4.17 6.90 -2.13
N ALA A 51 -4.40 7.42 -0.93
CA ALA A 51 -5.63 7.23 -0.15
C ALA A 51 -5.94 8.51 0.59
N GLU A 52 -7.22 8.83 0.69
CA GLU A 52 -7.68 9.87 1.59
C GLU A 52 -8.02 9.24 2.93
N ILE A 53 -7.52 9.84 4.00
CA ILE A 53 -7.60 9.26 5.33
C ILE A 53 -8.28 10.27 6.23
N GLU A 54 -9.34 9.82 6.90
CA GLU A 54 -10.07 10.64 7.87
C GLU A 54 -9.93 10.03 9.26
N ALA A 55 -9.00 10.58 10.04
CA ALA A 55 -8.73 10.08 11.38
C ALA A 55 -9.30 11.01 12.45
N LYS A 56 -9.25 10.52 13.70
CA LYS A 56 -9.75 11.20 14.90
C LYS A 56 -11.25 11.50 14.86
N LEU A 57 -12.05 10.66 14.21
CA LEU A 57 -13.52 10.79 14.13
C LEU A 57 -14.23 10.80 15.50
N ASP A 58 -13.53 10.39 16.55
CA ASP A 58 -13.96 10.38 17.95
C ASP A 58 -13.60 11.68 18.72
N GLN A 59 -12.89 12.61 18.09
CA GLN A 59 -12.45 13.86 18.71
C GLN A 59 -13.05 15.09 18.00
N PRO A 60 -13.15 16.26 18.64
CA PRO A 60 -13.62 17.47 17.96
C PRO A 60 -12.73 17.91 16.79
N GLN A 61 -11.46 17.51 16.80
CA GLN A 61 -10.52 17.72 15.70
C GLN A 61 -10.38 16.45 14.88
N HIS A 62 -11.19 16.35 13.82
CA HIS A 62 -10.95 15.38 12.75
C HIS A 62 -9.82 15.90 11.87
N CYS A 63 -9.06 14.98 11.30
CA CYS A 63 -8.02 15.34 10.35
C CYS A 63 -8.19 14.52 9.08
N LYS A 64 -8.02 15.22 7.96
CA LYS A 64 -8.21 14.69 6.62
C LYS A 64 -6.91 14.88 5.85
N VAL A 65 -6.24 13.78 5.51
CA VAL A 65 -4.95 13.80 4.82
C VAL A 65 -5.00 12.85 3.63
N THR A 66 -4.55 13.33 2.47
CA THR A 66 -4.26 12.46 1.33
C THR A 66 -2.86 11.91 1.48
N PHE A 67 -2.78 10.63 1.78
CA PHE A 67 -1.54 9.89 1.85
C PHE A 67 -1.13 9.42 0.44
N THR A 68 0.15 9.46 0.13
CA THR A 68 0.68 9.02 -1.18
C THR A 68 1.86 8.07 -1.04
N TRP A 69 1.94 7.08 -1.91
CA TRP A 69 2.97 6.05 -1.95
C TRP A 69 3.16 5.54 -3.41
N PRO A 70 4.32 4.95 -3.76
CA PRO A 70 4.52 4.26 -5.04
C PRO A 70 3.48 3.16 -5.28
N LYS A 71 3.08 2.93 -6.54
CA LYS A 71 1.99 2.01 -6.92
C LYS A 71 2.18 0.54 -6.50
N ASP A 72 3.34 0.17 -5.97
CA ASP A 72 3.72 -1.17 -5.54
C ASP A 72 4.43 -1.17 -4.16
N TYR A 73 3.99 -0.30 -3.23
CA TYR A 73 4.69 -0.12 -1.95
C TYR A 73 4.58 -1.32 -0.99
N GLY A 74 3.72 -2.31 -1.31
CA GLY A 74 3.55 -3.53 -0.52
C GLY A 74 2.50 -3.33 0.56
N ASP A 75 2.91 -3.13 1.81
CA ASP A 75 2.00 -2.90 2.93
C ASP A 75 2.19 -1.49 3.53
N VAL A 76 1.08 -0.82 3.79
CA VAL A 76 1.02 0.45 4.51
C VAL A 76 0.13 0.29 5.73
N PHE A 77 0.56 0.84 6.86
CA PHE A 77 -0.13 0.73 8.13
C PHE A 77 -0.51 2.11 8.64
N PHE A 78 -1.76 2.27 9.03
CA PHE A 78 -2.19 3.43 9.79
C PHE A 78 -2.17 3.12 11.29
N GLY A 79 -1.19 3.71 11.98
CA GLY A 79 -0.88 3.44 13.39
C GLY A 79 -1.83 4.10 14.39
N ALA A 80 -1.78 3.63 15.63
CA ALA A 80 -2.60 4.14 16.74
C ALA A 80 -2.26 5.59 17.15
N ASP A 81 -1.12 6.10 16.72
CA ASP A 81 -0.65 7.48 16.87
C ASP A 81 -1.14 8.40 15.72
N ASN A 82 -2.00 7.88 14.84
CA ASN A 82 -2.49 8.54 13.63
C ASN A 82 -1.42 8.81 12.57
N CYS A 83 -0.39 7.98 12.51
CA CYS A 83 0.70 8.12 11.55
C CYS A 83 0.73 6.95 10.56
N PHE A 84 1.26 7.19 9.36
CA PHE A 84 1.44 6.15 8.34
C PHE A 84 2.82 5.54 8.43
N TYR A 85 2.86 4.22 8.31
CA TYR A 85 4.06 3.42 8.40
C TYR A 85 4.15 2.45 7.23
N ASP A 86 5.38 2.19 6.79
CA ASP A 86 5.66 1.09 5.86
C ASP A 86 5.69 -0.26 6.61
N SER A 87 5.91 -1.34 5.87
CA SER A 87 6.07 -2.69 6.42
C SER A 87 7.26 -2.86 7.37
N ASN A 88 8.22 -1.93 7.38
CA ASN A 88 9.35 -1.92 8.31
C ASN A 88 9.05 -1.10 9.58
N GLY A 89 7.86 -0.50 9.70
CA GLY A 89 7.52 0.41 10.77
C GLY A 89 8.18 1.80 10.66
N ALA A 90 8.71 2.15 9.48
CA ALA A 90 9.22 3.48 9.20
C ALA A 90 8.08 4.40 8.81
N ASN A 91 8.04 5.61 9.39
CA ASN A 91 7.02 6.57 9.03
C ASN A 91 7.21 7.06 7.60
N ILE A 92 6.16 7.00 6.79
CA ILE A 92 6.26 7.34 5.38
C ILE A 92 6.16 8.85 5.20
N ASN A 93 7.32 9.50 5.01
CA ASN A 93 7.47 10.95 4.78
C ASN A 93 6.91 11.84 5.90
N GLY A 94 6.85 11.38 7.14
CA GLY A 94 6.30 12.16 8.26
C GLY A 94 4.78 12.34 8.19
N GLN A 95 4.09 11.56 7.36
CA GLN A 95 2.66 11.71 7.14
C GLN A 95 1.92 11.22 8.39
N CYS A 96 1.35 12.18 9.11
CA CYS A 96 0.60 11.97 10.33
C CYS A 96 -0.59 12.91 10.37
N CYS A 97 -1.66 12.42 10.97
CA CYS A 97 -2.90 13.13 11.15
C CYS A 97 -2.90 13.73 12.58
N ARG A 98 -2.48 15.00 12.68
CA ARG A 98 -2.34 15.74 13.95
C ARG A 98 -3.47 16.74 14.16
#